data_AF-A0A6P5PW59-F1
#
_entry.id   AF-A0A6P5PW59-F1
#
_cell.length_a   1.000
_cell.length_b   1.000
_cell.length_c   1.000
_cell.angle_alpha   90.00
_cell.angle_beta   90.00
_cell.angle_gamma   90.00
#
_symmetry.space_group_name_H-M   'P 1'
#
loop_
_entity.id
_entity.type
_entity.pdbx_description
1 polymer ?
#
loop_
_entity_poly.entity_id
_entity_poly.type
_entity_poly.pdbx_seq_one_letter_code
_entity_poly.pdbx_strand_id
1 'polypeptide(L)'
;MRLTVLLVALFGYIYCQETFVGDQVLEVIPSDEEQIKALLQLEAEEHLELDFWKSPSVPRQTVHVRVPFASIQDVKVFLESQGITYSIMIEDVQVLLDQEREEMLFNQQRERGTNFNFGAYHTLEEIYQEMDNLVAENPGLVSKVNIGSSFENRPMNVLKFSTGGDKPAIWLDAGIHAREWVTQATALWTANKIASDYGTDPAITSLLNTLDVFLLPVTNPDGYVFSQTSNRMWRKTRSKQSGSFCVGVDPNRNWDANFGGPGASSNPCSDSYHGPSPNSEVEVKSIVDFIKSHGKVKAFITLHSYSQLLMFPYGYKCAKPDDFNELDEVAQRAAQSLKRLHGTSYKVGPICSVIYQASGGSIDWAYDLGIKYSFAFELRDTGYYGFLLPAKQILPTAEETWLGLKTIMEHVRDHPY
;
A
#
# COMPACT_ATOMS: atom_id res chain seq x y z
N MET A 1 -7.95 -37.40 -47.81
CA MET A 1 -8.09 -36.05 -47.23
C MET A 1 -8.01 -36.14 -45.72
N ARG A 2 -6.80 -36.04 -45.16
CA ARG A 2 -6.53 -35.93 -43.73
C ARG A 2 -5.63 -34.72 -43.55
N LEU A 3 -6.20 -33.52 -43.45
CA LEU A 3 -5.43 -32.31 -43.15
C LEU A 3 -6.30 -31.12 -42.74
N THR A 4 -7.21 -31.26 -41.77
CA THR A 4 -7.97 -30.08 -41.27
C THR A 4 -8.62 -30.31 -39.90
N VAL A 5 -7.87 -30.78 -38.89
CA VAL A 5 -8.37 -30.80 -37.49
C VAL A 5 -7.33 -30.29 -36.48
N LEU A 6 -6.25 -29.66 -36.93
CA LEU A 6 -5.13 -29.25 -36.04
C LEU A 6 -4.91 -27.73 -35.97
N LEU A 7 -5.95 -26.93 -36.20
CA LEU A 7 -5.85 -25.46 -36.24
C LEU A 7 -7.10 -24.74 -35.66
N VAL A 8 -7.72 -25.31 -34.62
CA VAL A 8 -8.81 -24.65 -33.87
C VAL A 8 -8.56 -24.62 -32.35
N ALA A 9 -7.48 -25.23 -31.84
CA ALA A 9 -7.15 -25.22 -30.41
C ALA A 9 -6.13 -24.14 -30.01
N LEU A 10 -6.18 -22.97 -30.65
CA LEU A 10 -5.27 -21.85 -30.36
C LEU A 10 -5.95 -20.51 -30.62
N PHE A 11 -7.11 -20.30 -29.99
CA PHE A 11 -7.70 -18.97 -29.83
C PHE A 11 -8.35 -18.86 -28.44
N GLY A 12 -7.81 -17.95 -27.64
CA GLY A 12 -8.56 -17.22 -26.62
C GLY A 12 -8.63 -17.83 -25.22
N TYR A 13 -7.50 -17.92 -24.51
CA TYR A 13 -7.57 -17.52 -23.09
C TYR A 13 -7.59 -15.98 -23.10
N ILE A 14 -8.75 -15.41 -23.45
CA ILE A 14 -8.99 -13.98 -23.22
C ILE A 14 -9.12 -13.90 -21.70
N TYR A 15 -8.02 -13.57 -21.02
CA TYR A 15 -8.14 -12.93 -19.73
C TYR A 15 -8.94 -11.65 -20.01
N CYS A 16 -10.21 -11.63 -19.61
CA CYS A 16 -11.04 -10.45 -19.72
C CYS A 16 -10.51 -9.47 -18.67
N GLN A 17 -9.51 -8.68 -19.05
CA GLN A 17 -8.98 -7.63 -18.20
C GLN A 17 -10.04 -6.54 -18.07
N GLU A 18 -10.31 -6.11 -16.85
CA GLU A 18 -11.25 -5.03 -16.58
C GLU A 18 -10.80 -3.76 -17.30
N THR A 19 -11.77 -3.09 -17.92
CA THR A 19 -11.58 -1.79 -18.59
C THR A 19 -12.38 -0.73 -17.85
N PHE A 20 -11.83 0.48 -17.78
CA PHE A 20 -12.42 1.61 -17.08
C PHE A 20 -12.75 2.73 -18.05
N VAL A 21 -13.14 2.38 -19.29
CA VAL A 21 -13.40 3.33 -20.38
C VAL A 21 -14.53 4.26 -19.99
N GLY A 22 -14.21 5.54 -19.84
CA GLY A 22 -15.18 6.57 -19.45
C GLY A 22 -15.52 6.60 -17.96
N ASP A 23 -14.91 5.75 -17.14
CA ASP A 23 -15.00 5.88 -15.69
C ASP A 23 -14.39 7.20 -15.25
N GLN A 24 -15.04 7.86 -14.30
CA GLN A 24 -14.58 9.14 -13.74
C GLN A 24 -14.19 8.97 -12.30
N VAL A 25 -13.17 9.70 -11.85
CA VAL A 25 -12.94 9.91 -10.43
C VAL A 25 -13.45 11.28 -10.05
N LEU A 26 -14.42 11.31 -9.14
CA LEU A 26 -15.00 12.54 -8.61
C LEU A 26 -14.30 12.91 -7.30
N GLU A 27 -13.91 14.18 -7.17
CA GLU A 27 -13.58 14.79 -5.90
C GLU A 27 -14.86 15.41 -5.33
N VAL A 28 -15.30 14.91 -4.17
CA VAL A 28 -16.55 15.29 -3.51
C VAL A 28 -16.23 15.97 -2.18
N ILE A 29 -16.92 17.07 -1.87
CA ILE A 29 -16.67 17.86 -0.66
C ILE A 29 -17.95 17.93 0.17
N PRO A 30 -18.17 16.98 1.12
CA PRO A 30 -19.28 17.08 2.05
C PRO A 30 -19.07 18.24 3.02
N SER A 31 -20.11 19.01 3.30
CA SER A 31 -20.04 20.22 4.11
C SER A 31 -20.48 20.04 5.57
N ASP A 32 -21.22 18.97 5.86
CA ASP A 32 -21.76 18.59 7.16
C ASP A 32 -21.89 17.07 7.33
N GLU A 33 -22.34 16.64 8.52
CA GLU A 33 -22.50 15.23 8.89
C GLU A 33 -23.64 14.52 8.13
N GLU A 34 -24.67 15.24 7.70
CA GLU A 34 -25.78 14.64 6.94
C GLU A 34 -25.30 14.24 5.55
N GLN A 35 -24.50 15.09 4.92
CA GLN A 35 -23.87 14.79 3.63
C GLN A 35 -22.86 13.63 3.73
N ILE A 36 -22.10 13.51 4.82
CA ILE A 36 -21.23 12.35 5.05
C ILE A 36 -22.05 11.08 5.14
N LYS A 37 -23.13 11.10 5.92
CA LYS A 37 -24.03 9.95 6.06
C LYS A 37 -24.65 9.56 4.71
N ALA A 38 -25.01 10.54 3.88
CA ALA A 38 -25.52 10.29 2.53
C ALA A 38 -24.47 9.61 1.64
N LEU A 39 -23.19 10.03 1.71
CA LEU A 39 -22.09 9.39 0.97
C LEU A 39 -21.80 7.97 1.48
N LEU A 40 -21.86 7.72 2.79
CA LEU A 40 -21.71 6.38 3.37
C LEU A 40 -22.86 5.44 2.97
N GLN A 41 -24.08 5.97 2.81
CA GLN A 41 -25.20 5.20 2.25
C GLN A 41 -24.95 4.86 0.79
N LEU A 42 -24.46 5.83 0.00
CA LEU A 42 -24.10 5.61 -1.39
C LEU A 42 -22.97 4.57 -1.56
N GLU A 43 -22.00 4.55 -0.65
CA GLU A 43 -20.94 3.53 -0.59
C GLU A 43 -21.48 2.12 -0.34
N ALA A 44 -22.60 2.01 0.38
CA ALA A 44 -23.24 0.73 0.65
C ALA A 44 -24.11 0.21 -0.52
N GLU A 45 -24.36 1.03 -1.55
CA GLU A 45 -25.16 0.65 -2.73
C GLU A 45 -24.32 -0.16 -3.73
N GLU A 46 -24.22 -1.47 -3.49
CA GLU A 46 -23.37 -2.37 -4.30
C GLU A 46 -23.67 -2.35 -5.80
N HIS A 47 -24.93 -2.12 -6.18
CA HIS A 47 -25.36 -2.11 -7.57
C HIS A 47 -24.77 -0.95 -8.40
N LEU A 48 -24.24 0.08 -7.74
CA LEU A 48 -23.56 1.20 -8.38
C LEU A 48 -22.08 0.91 -8.67
N GLU A 49 -21.52 -0.14 -8.05
CA GLU A 49 -20.13 -0.58 -8.20
C GLU A 49 -19.10 0.54 -7.96
N LEU A 50 -19.41 1.43 -7.00
CA LEU A 50 -18.53 2.55 -6.65
C LEU A 50 -17.26 2.06 -5.95
N ASP A 51 -16.16 2.71 -6.27
CA ASP A 51 -14.86 2.43 -5.68
C ASP A 51 -14.31 3.70 -5.01
N PHE A 52 -14.41 3.72 -3.68
CA PHE A 52 -13.91 4.82 -2.88
C PHE A 52 -12.39 4.74 -2.75
N TRP A 53 -11.72 5.64 -3.45
CA TRP A 53 -10.28 5.81 -3.37
C TRP A 53 -9.86 6.52 -2.09
N LYS A 54 -10.71 7.44 -1.62
CA LYS A 54 -10.57 8.12 -0.33
C LYS A 54 -11.97 8.23 0.29
N SER A 55 -12.21 7.45 1.34
CA SER A 55 -13.52 7.32 1.98
C SER A 55 -13.99 8.60 2.67
N PRO A 56 -15.32 8.78 2.84
CA PRO A 56 -15.89 9.86 3.66
C PRO A 56 -15.36 9.82 5.10
N SER A 57 -14.95 10.98 5.62
CA SER A 57 -14.41 11.10 6.98
C SER A 57 -15.16 12.13 7.81
N VAL A 58 -14.72 13.39 7.77
CA VAL A 58 -15.30 14.51 8.53
C VAL A 58 -15.66 15.66 7.60
N PRO A 59 -16.52 16.60 8.03
CA PRO A 59 -16.98 17.67 7.15
C PRO A 59 -15.80 18.48 6.57
N ARG A 60 -15.94 18.85 5.29
CA ARG A 60 -14.98 19.64 4.50
C ARG A 60 -13.67 18.92 4.16
N GLN A 61 -13.55 17.62 4.45
CA GLN A 61 -12.49 16.79 3.88
C GLN A 61 -12.96 16.22 2.55
N THR A 62 -12.06 16.19 1.57
CA THR A 62 -12.38 15.65 0.24
C THR A 62 -12.53 14.14 0.28
N VAL A 63 -13.48 13.65 -0.50
CA VAL A 63 -13.77 12.23 -0.76
C VAL A 63 -13.49 11.97 -2.23
N HIS A 64 -12.77 10.90 -2.54
CA HIS A 64 -12.47 10.56 -3.93
C HIS A 64 -13.14 9.22 -4.25
N VAL A 65 -13.99 9.22 -5.28
CA VAL A 65 -14.74 8.04 -5.68
C VAL A 65 -14.62 7.84 -7.19
N ARG A 66 -14.15 6.65 -7.59
CA ARG A 66 -14.26 6.19 -8.97
C ARG A 66 -15.69 5.73 -9.19
N VAL A 67 -16.33 6.30 -10.20
CA VAL A 67 -17.68 6.01 -10.62
C VAL A 67 -17.64 5.33 -11.98
N PRO A 68 -18.13 4.07 -12.10
CA PRO A 68 -18.24 3.38 -13.37
C PRO A 68 -19.02 4.19 -14.39
N PHE A 69 -18.63 4.16 -15.67
CA PHE A 69 -19.29 4.92 -16.74
C PHE A 69 -20.83 4.80 -16.73
N ALA A 70 -21.33 3.58 -16.50
CA ALA A 70 -22.77 3.30 -16.45
C ALA A 70 -23.51 4.01 -15.30
N SER A 71 -22.82 4.26 -14.19
CA SER A 71 -23.38 4.85 -12.95
C SER A 71 -23.14 6.36 -12.83
N ILE A 72 -22.34 6.97 -13.74
CA ILE A 72 -21.92 8.39 -13.62
C ILE A 72 -23.11 9.33 -13.52
N GLN A 73 -24.12 9.15 -14.35
CA GLN A 73 -25.25 10.07 -14.38
C GLN A 73 -26.07 9.98 -13.09
N ASP A 74 -26.33 8.77 -12.60
CA ASP A 74 -27.12 8.54 -11.39
C ASP A 74 -26.41 9.11 -10.16
N VAL A 75 -25.08 8.92 -10.06
CA VAL A 75 -24.27 9.47 -8.96
C VAL A 75 -24.24 11.00 -9.01
N LYS A 76 -24.06 11.61 -10.19
CA LYS A 76 -24.07 13.08 -10.31
C LYS A 76 -25.41 13.68 -9.91
N VAL A 77 -26.51 13.10 -10.38
CA VAL A 77 -27.87 13.52 -10.00
C VAL A 77 -28.10 13.37 -8.49
N PHE A 78 -27.63 12.27 -7.90
CA PHE A 78 -27.67 12.08 -6.44
C PHE A 78 -26.93 13.21 -5.72
N LEU A 79 -25.67 13.48 -6.06
CA LEU A 79 -24.86 14.52 -5.43
C LEU A 79 -25.52 15.91 -5.55
N GLU A 80 -26.02 16.25 -6.75
CA GLU A 80 -26.74 17.51 -6.99
C GLU A 80 -28.02 17.61 -6.14
N SER A 81 -28.78 16.52 -6.03
CA SER A 81 -30.03 16.48 -5.23
C SER A 81 -29.80 16.66 -3.74
N GLN A 82 -28.64 16.22 -3.24
CA GLN A 82 -28.21 16.37 -1.86
C GLN A 82 -27.47 17.70 -1.60
N GLY A 83 -27.29 18.53 -2.63
CA GLY A 83 -26.52 19.77 -2.54
C GLY A 83 -25.04 19.53 -2.20
N ILE A 84 -24.49 18.37 -2.56
CA ILE A 84 -23.10 18.01 -2.33
C ILE A 84 -22.27 18.52 -3.50
N THR A 85 -21.25 19.34 -3.20
CA THR A 85 -20.35 19.87 -4.23
C THR A 85 -19.36 18.80 -4.67
N TYR A 86 -19.14 18.69 -5.98
CA TYR A 86 -18.12 17.82 -6.55
C TYR A 86 -17.44 18.44 -7.78
N SER A 87 -16.26 17.92 -8.11
CA SER A 87 -15.53 18.19 -9.34
C SER A 87 -15.05 16.88 -9.96
N ILE A 88 -14.83 16.88 -11.27
CA ILE A 88 -14.22 15.73 -11.96
C ILE A 88 -12.71 15.86 -11.80
N MET A 89 -12.10 14.92 -11.08
CA MET A 89 -10.66 14.89 -10.83
C MET A 89 -9.92 14.13 -11.94
N ILE A 90 -10.49 13.01 -12.39
CA ILE A 90 -10.01 12.23 -13.53
C ILE A 90 -11.17 12.03 -14.49
N GLU A 91 -11.02 12.51 -15.73
CA GLU A 91 -12.10 12.45 -16.74
C GLU A 91 -12.30 11.07 -17.35
N ASP A 92 -11.22 10.30 -17.52
CA ASP A 92 -11.25 8.94 -18.04
C ASP A 92 -10.11 8.14 -17.42
N VAL A 93 -10.46 7.22 -16.52
CA VAL A 93 -9.49 6.35 -15.83
C VAL A 93 -8.72 5.47 -16.82
N GLN A 94 -9.36 5.06 -17.93
CA GLN A 94 -8.70 4.22 -18.93
C GLN A 94 -7.52 4.93 -19.61
N VAL A 95 -7.60 6.24 -19.81
CA VAL A 95 -6.51 7.01 -20.43
C VAL A 95 -5.22 6.93 -19.60
N LEU A 96 -5.33 7.03 -18.28
CA LEU A 96 -4.17 6.90 -17.38
C LEU A 96 -3.65 5.47 -17.35
N LEU A 97 -4.55 4.47 -17.38
CA LEU A 97 -4.18 3.07 -17.41
C LEU A 97 -3.48 2.66 -18.71
N ASP A 98 -3.91 3.20 -19.85
CA ASP A 98 -3.27 2.95 -21.15
C ASP A 98 -1.85 3.54 -21.18
N GLN A 99 -1.64 4.74 -20.61
CA GLN A 99 -0.32 5.35 -20.45
C GLN A 99 0.59 4.50 -19.55
N GLU A 100 0.08 4.04 -18.39
CA GLU A 100 0.83 3.17 -17.48
C GLU A 100 1.28 1.88 -18.18
N ARG A 101 0.38 1.23 -18.93
CA ARG A 101 0.68 0.00 -19.68
C ARG A 101 1.70 0.24 -20.80
N GLU A 102 1.59 1.35 -21.53
CA GLU A 102 2.56 1.72 -22.57
C GLU A 102 3.96 1.92 -21.97
N GLU A 103 4.05 2.66 -20.86
CA GLU A 103 5.32 2.89 -20.13
C GLU A 103 5.93 1.57 -19.63
N MET A 104 5.13 0.68 -19.04
CA MET A 104 5.58 -0.63 -18.58
C MET A 104 6.11 -1.51 -19.72
N LEU A 105 5.37 -1.62 -20.83
CA LEU A 105 5.78 -2.42 -21.98
C LEU A 105 7.07 -1.89 -22.62
N PHE A 106 7.20 -0.56 -22.69
CA PHE A 106 8.42 0.08 -23.19
C PHE A 106 9.61 -0.21 -22.27
N ASN A 107 9.42 -0.17 -20.94
CA ASN A 107 10.47 -0.50 -19.98
C ASN A 107 10.95 -1.95 -20.12
N GLN A 108 10.00 -2.91 -20.16
CA GLN A 108 10.30 -4.33 -20.32
C GLN A 108 11.12 -4.63 -21.58
N GLN A 109 10.87 -3.90 -22.68
CA GLN A 109 11.67 -4.04 -23.90
C GLN A 109 13.11 -3.52 -23.72
N ARG A 110 13.31 -2.44 -22.96
CA ARG A 110 14.63 -1.85 -22.70
C ARG A 110 15.47 -2.69 -21.74
N GLU A 111 14.88 -3.25 -20.70
CA GLU A 111 15.58 -4.07 -19.70
C GLU A 111 16.13 -5.38 -20.29
N ARG A 112 15.63 -5.86 -21.43
CA ARG A 112 16.22 -7.02 -22.15
C ARG A 112 17.67 -6.84 -22.56
N GLY A 113 18.19 -5.60 -22.60
CA GLY A 113 19.57 -5.28 -22.94
C GLY A 113 20.27 -4.34 -21.97
N THR A 114 19.66 -4.05 -20.81
CA THR A 114 20.19 -3.08 -19.82
C THR A 114 19.94 -3.56 -18.39
N ASN A 115 20.38 -2.77 -17.38
CA ASN A 115 20.16 -3.08 -15.97
C ASN A 115 18.70 -2.81 -15.56
N PHE A 116 18.31 -3.35 -14.40
CA PHE A 116 17.00 -3.09 -13.77
C PHE A 116 16.72 -1.58 -13.62
N ASN A 117 15.55 -1.11 -14.05
CA ASN A 117 15.16 0.30 -13.99
C ASN A 117 14.21 0.56 -12.82
N PHE A 118 14.74 0.98 -11.66
CA PHE A 118 13.94 1.34 -10.49
C PHE A 118 12.94 2.51 -10.69
N GLY A 119 12.97 3.20 -11.84
CA GLY A 119 12.00 4.24 -12.21
C GLY A 119 10.81 3.73 -13.02
N ALA A 120 10.51 2.44 -12.97
CA ALA A 120 9.38 1.80 -13.65
C ALA A 120 8.57 0.92 -12.69
N TYR A 121 7.35 0.55 -13.09
CA TYR A 121 6.58 -0.50 -12.44
C TYR A 121 6.94 -1.87 -13.05
N HIS A 122 6.96 -2.89 -12.21
CA HIS A 122 7.42 -4.24 -12.57
C HIS A 122 6.43 -5.31 -12.15
N THR A 123 6.50 -6.46 -12.82
CA THR A 123 5.74 -7.64 -12.42
C THR A 123 6.26 -8.23 -11.11
N LEU A 124 5.47 -9.12 -10.48
CA LEU A 124 5.91 -9.81 -9.28
C LEU A 124 7.19 -10.62 -9.54
N GLU A 125 7.29 -11.28 -10.69
CA GLU A 125 8.44 -12.07 -11.09
C GLU A 125 9.69 -11.20 -11.26
N GLU A 126 9.55 -10.03 -11.89
CA GLU A 126 10.65 -9.06 -12.06
C GLU A 126 11.15 -8.54 -10.70
N ILE A 127 10.23 -8.22 -9.77
CA ILE A 127 10.58 -7.81 -8.40
C ILE A 127 11.32 -8.94 -7.66
N TYR A 128 10.82 -10.17 -7.73
CA TYR A 128 11.46 -11.32 -7.05
C TYR A 128 12.82 -11.64 -7.64
N GLN A 129 12.99 -11.51 -8.95
CA GLN A 129 14.29 -11.66 -9.60
C GLN A 129 15.27 -10.59 -9.15
N GLU A 130 14.85 -9.34 -9.02
CA GLU A 130 15.72 -8.26 -8.55
C GLU A 130 16.09 -8.41 -7.07
N MET A 131 15.18 -8.92 -6.23
CA MET A 131 15.52 -9.31 -4.86
C MET A 131 16.60 -10.39 -4.82
N ASP A 132 16.57 -11.36 -5.74
CA ASP A 132 17.61 -12.39 -5.86
C ASP A 132 18.95 -11.81 -6.35
N ASN A 133 18.92 -10.86 -7.29
CA ASN A 133 20.10 -10.15 -7.75
C ASN A 133 20.75 -9.37 -6.60
N LEU A 134 19.98 -8.60 -5.82
CA LEU A 134 20.48 -7.84 -4.67
C LEU A 134 21.16 -8.73 -3.63
N VAL A 135 20.62 -9.93 -3.37
CA VAL A 135 21.25 -10.92 -2.46
C VAL A 135 22.55 -11.46 -3.05
N ALA A 136 22.55 -11.80 -4.34
CA ALA A 136 23.73 -12.35 -5.02
C ALA A 136 24.89 -11.34 -5.08
N GLU A 137 24.57 -10.06 -5.26
CA GLU A 137 25.54 -8.97 -5.33
C GLU A 137 26.06 -8.54 -3.95
N ASN A 138 25.28 -8.76 -2.88
CA ASN A 138 25.60 -8.31 -1.52
C ASN A 138 25.54 -9.44 -0.46
N PRO A 139 26.19 -10.61 -0.66
CA PRO A 139 25.97 -11.81 0.15
C PRO A 139 26.41 -11.69 1.62
N GLY A 140 27.24 -10.70 1.95
CA GLY A 140 27.68 -10.41 3.33
C GLY A 140 26.75 -9.48 4.11
N LEU A 141 25.73 -8.90 3.44
CA LEU A 141 24.86 -7.88 4.01
C LEU A 141 23.37 -8.23 3.84
N VAL A 142 22.99 -8.74 2.66
CA VAL A 142 21.61 -8.97 2.26
C VAL A 142 21.34 -10.47 2.17
N SER A 143 20.24 -10.92 2.77
CA SER A 143 19.74 -12.29 2.61
C SER A 143 18.22 -12.30 2.41
N LYS A 144 17.69 -13.32 1.75
CA LYS A 144 16.25 -13.51 1.52
C LYS A 144 15.69 -14.51 2.54
N VAL A 145 14.65 -14.10 3.25
CA VAL A 145 13.94 -14.91 4.26
C VAL A 145 12.51 -15.13 3.79
N ASN A 146 12.09 -16.38 3.66
CA ASN A 146 10.70 -16.71 3.41
C ASN A 146 9.95 -16.80 4.75
N ILE A 147 8.87 -16.02 4.91
CA ILE A 147 8.05 -15.98 6.14
C ILE A 147 6.72 -16.72 6.01
N GLY A 148 6.50 -17.40 4.88
CA GLY A 148 5.30 -18.16 4.58
C GLY A 148 4.90 -18.07 3.11
N SER A 149 3.62 -18.34 2.85
CA SER A 149 3.02 -18.30 1.53
C SER A 149 1.70 -17.54 1.56
N SER A 150 1.37 -16.87 0.46
CA SER A 150 0.07 -16.25 0.22
C SER A 150 -1.04 -17.29 0.04
N PHE A 151 -2.29 -16.85 -0.06
CA PHE A 151 -3.45 -17.71 -0.26
C PHE A 151 -3.34 -18.58 -1.52
N GLU A 152 -2.87 -18.00 -2.63
CA GLU A 152 -2.61 -18.69 -3.90
C GLU A 152 -1.20 -19.32 -3.94
N ASN A 153 -0.56 -19.48 -2.78
CA ASN A 153 0.69 -20.21 -2.57
C ASN A 153 1.93 -19.57 -3.24
N ARG A 154 1.99 -18.23 -3.28
CA ARG A 154 3.20 -17.49 -3.66
C ARG A 154 4.07 -17.24 -2.44
N PRO A 155 5.41 -17.31 -2.55
CA PRO A 155 6.28 -17.13 -1.40
C PRO A 155 6.24 -15.68 -0.88
N MET A 156 6.15 -15.53 0.44
CA MET A 156 6.26 -14.24 1.13
C MET A 156 7.73 -13.99 1.45
N ASN A 157 8.44 -13.32 0.55
CA ASN A 157 9.89 -13.13 0.62
C ASN A 157 10.24 -11.76 1.23
N VAL A 158 11.04 -11.79 2.29
CA VAL A 158 11.56 -10.62 3.00
C VAL A 158 13.06 -10.49 2.73
N LEU A 159 13.55 -9.29 2.43
CA LEU A 159 14.98 -8.98 2.43
C LEU A 159 15.41 -8.61 3.85
N LYS A 160 16.41 -9.31 4.37
CA LYS A 160 17.10 -9.01 5.62
C LYS A 160 18.42 -8.32 5.32
N PHE A 161 18.59 -7.11 5.84
CA PHE A 161 19.85 -6.36 5.84
C PHE A 161 20.48 -6.46 7.23
N SER A 162 21.67 -7.04 7.32
CA SER A 162 22.33 -7.30 8.61
C SER A 162 23.82 -7.41 8.47
N THR A 163 24.55 -6.88 9.46
CA THR A 163 26.01 -7.11 9.61
C THR A 163 26.32 -8.25 10.59
N GLY A 164 25.32 -9.08 10.92
CA GLY A 164 25.42 -10.23 11.82
C GLY A 164 25.06 -9.91 13.28
N GLY A 165 25.06 -10.94 14.12
CA GLY A 165 24.67 -10.86 15.53
C GLY A 165 23.15 -11.01 15.77
N ASP A 166 22.78 -10.98 17.05
CA ASP A 166 21.38 -11.04 17.51
C ASP A 166 20.92 -9.62 17.89
N LYS A 167 20.42 -8.87 16.89
CA LYS A 167 20.16 -7.43 16.97
C LYS A 167 18.67 -7.10 17.12
N PRO A 168 18.33 -5.94 17.71
CA PRO A 168 17.02 -5.33 17.48
C PRO A 168 16.82 -5.06 15.99
N ALA A 169 15.56 -4.95 15.56
CA ALA A 169 15.24 -4.81 14.14
C ALA A 169 14.20 -3.74 13.83
N ILE A 170 14.24 -3.23 12.60
CA ILE A 170 13.22 -2.42 11.98
C ILE A 170 12.48 -3.30 10.96
N TRP A 171 11.15 -3.29 11.01
CA TRP A 171 10.29 -3.88 9.99
C TRP A 171 9.78 -2.78 9.05
N LEU A 172 9.90 -3.00 7.75
CA LEU A 172 9.39 -2.15 6.69
C LEU A 172 8.61 -3.01 5.68
N ASP A 173 7.35 -2.71 5.44
CA ASP A 173 6.55 -3.39 4.43
C ASP A 173 5.89 -2.42 3.45
N ALA A 174 5.56 -2.93 2.27
CA ALA A 174 4.87 -2.19 1.22
C ALA A 174 3.89 -3.10 0.47
N GLY A 175 2.94 -2.48 -0.25
CA GLY A 175 2.05 -3.20 -1.14
C GLY A 175 1.10 -4.17 -0.43
N ILE A 176 0.69 -3.85 0.80
CA ILE A 176 -0.35 -4.62 1.50
C ILE A 176 -1.70 -4.44 0.78
N HIS A 177 -1.96 -3.26 0.22
CA HIS A 177 -3.01 -3.08 -0.77
C HIS A 177 -2.44 -3.16 -2.18
N ALA A 178 -3.06 -3.99 -3.02
CA ALA A 178 -2.49 -4.37 -4.29
C ALA A 178 -2.35 -3.22 -5.30
N ARG A 179 -3.35 -2.32 -5.38
CA ARG A 179 -3.39 -1.20 -6.34
C ARG A 179 -2.41 -0.06 -6.07
N GLU A 180 -1.76 -0.03 -4.90
CA GLU A 180 -0.91 1.07 -4.43
C GLU A 180 0.52 0.95 -4.98
N TRP A 181 0.67 0.81 -6.32
CA TRP A 181 1.88 0.35 -7.01
C TRP A 181 3.17 1.13 -6.71
N VAL A 182 3.06 2.41 -6.38
CA VAL A 182 4.22 3.24 -6.00
C VAL A 182 4.92 2.71 -4.73
N THR A 183 4.20 1.99 -3.87
CA THR A 183 4.74 1.45 -2.62
C THR A 183 5.71 0.30 -2.88
N GLN A 184 5.35 -0.66 -3.74
CA GLN A 184 6.21 -1.79 -4.12
C GLN A 184 7.47 -1.28 -4.83
N ALA A 185 7.30 -0.33 -5.76
CA ALA A 185 8.42 0.29 -6.48
C ALA A 185 9.35 1.07 -5.53
N THR A 186 8.79 1.84 -4.60
CA THR A 186 9.56 2.57 -3.58
C THR A 186 10.31 1.62 -2.64
N ALA A 187 9.69 0.51 -2.24
CA ALA A 187 10.32 -0.49 -1.39
C ALA A 187 11.51 -1.16 -2.10
N LEU A 188 11.36 -1.55 -3.36
CA LEU A 188 12.47 -2.17 -4.11
C LEU A 188 13.62 -1.18 -4.36
N TRP A 189 13.33 0.09 -4.67
CA TRP A 189 14.35 1.15 -4.72
C TRP A 189 15.04 1.32 -3.36
N THR A 190 14.28 1.28 -2.26
CA THR A 190 14.81 1.39 -0.89
C THR A 190 15.75 0.23 -0.56
N ALA A 191 15.43 -0.99 -1.00
CA ALA A 191 16.30 -2.16 -0.84
C ALA A 191 17.67 -1.93 -1.48
N ASN A 192 17.68 -1.49 -2.75
CA ASN A 192 18.90 -1.16 -3.47
C ASN A 192 19.66 0.02 -2.81
N LYS A 193 18.92 1.03 -2.31
CA LYS A 193 19.49 2.18 -1.63
C LYS A 193 20.22 1.80 -0.34
N ILE A 194 19.63 0.92 0.48
CA ILE A 194 20.25 0.42 1.72
C ILE A 194 21.55 -0.32 1.39
N ALA A 195 21.52 -1.23 0.41
CA ALA A 195 22.70 -2.01 0.00
C ALA A 195 23.82 -1.10 -0.54
N SER A 196 23.47 -0.14 -1.40
CA SER A 196 24.42 0.78 -2.03
C SER A 196 25.04 1.79 -1.05
N ASP A 197 24.26 2.25 -0.07
CA ASP A 197 24.73 3.26 0.89
C ASP A 197 25.51 2.65 2.07
N TYR A 198 25.38 1.35 2.33
CA TYR A 198 26.16 0.70 3.40
C TYR A 198 27.66 0.73 3.09
N GLY A 199 28.46 1.19 4.06
CA GLY A 199 29.90 1.41 3.90
C GLY A 199 30.27 2.76 3.26
N THR A 200 29.29 3.51 2.73
CA THR A 200 29.49 4.81 2.09
C THR A 200 28.83 5.94 2.88
N ASP A 201 27.55 5.79 3.22
CA ASP A 201 26.80 6.73 4.07
C ASP A 201 27.02 6.37 5.55
N PRO A 202 27.61 7.27 6.36
CA PRO A 202 27.91 6.97 7.77
C PRO A 202 26.68 6.65 8.62
N ALA A 203 25.53 7.26 8.31
CA ALA A 203 24.32 7.03 9.07
C ALA A 203 23.70 5.66 8.79
N ILE A 204 23.64 5.23 7.51
CA ILE A 204 23.18 3.87 7.16
C ILE A 204 24.16 2.82 7.66
N THR A 205 25.46 3.09 7.59
CA THR A 205 26.48 2.19 8.13
C THR A 205 26.33 2.02 9.63
N SER A 206 26.18 3.14 10.38
CA SER A 206 25.94 3.09 11.82
C SER A 206 24.62 2.41 12.19
N LEU A 207 23.57 2.63 11.39
CA LEU A 207 22.27 1.99 11.55
C LEU A 207 22.40 0.46 11.46
N LEU A 208 22.94 -0.07 10.35
CA LEU A 208 23.04 -1.52 10.13
C LEU A 208 24.06 -2.22 11.05
N ASN A 209 25.02 -1.48 11.58
CA ASN A 209 25.89 -1.97 12.65
C ASN A 209 25.15 -2.20 13.98
N THR A 210 24.01 -1.52 14.19
CA THR A 210 23.26 -1.55 15.46
C THR A 210 21.95 -2.34 15.36
N LEU A 211 21.27 -2.25 14.21
CA LEU A 211 19.94 -2.78 13.95
C LEU A 211 19.96 -3.65 12.69
N ASP A 212 19.09 -4.65 12.65
CA ASP A 212 18.72 -5.33 11.40
C ASP A 212 17.56 -4.56 10.73
N VAL A 213 17.47 -4.60 9.40
CA VAL A 213 16.29 -4.12 8.66
C VAL A 213 15.66 -5.29 7.92
N PHE A 214 14.38 -5.52 8.13
CA PHE A 214 13.56 -6.46 7.38
C PHE A 214 12.64 -5.68 6.45
N LEU A 215 12.72 -5.96 5.15
CA LEU A 215 11.96 -5.28 4.12
C LEU A 215 11.12 -6.30 3.34
N LEU A 216 9.80 -6.13 3.34
CA LEU A 216 8.85 -6.91 2.54
C LEU A 216 8.29 -6.04 1.39
N PRO A 217 8.83 -6.14 0.16
CA PRO A 217 8.42 -5.25 -0.93
C PRO A 217 6.99 -5.49 -1.44
N VAL A 218 6.51 -6.74 -1.38
CA VAL A 218 5.17 -7.10 -1.84
C VAL A 218 4.46 -7.91 -0.76
N THR A 219 3.67 -7.22 0.05
CA THR A 219 2.96 -7.84 1.18
C THR A 219 1.71 -8.62 0.74
N ASN A 220 1.08 -8.22 -0.36
CA ASN A 220 -0.08 -8.91 -0.93
C ASN A 220 0.22 -9.36 -2.38
N PRO A 221 1.03 -10.43 -2.55
CA PRO A 221 1.49 -10.85 -3.88
C PRO A 221 0.35 -11.34 -4.78
N ASP A 222 -0.70 -11.95 -4.21
CA ASP A 222 -1.84 -12.43 -5.00
C ASP A 222 -2.67 -11.27 -5.55
N GLY A 223 -2.98 -10.29 -4.69
CA GLY A 223 -3.65 -9.08 -5.11
C GLY A 223 -2.80 -8.30 -6.13
N TYR A 224 -1.49 -8.20 -5.93
CA TYR A 224 -0.59 -7.49 -6.85
C TYR A 224 -0.61 -8.10 -8.26
N VAL A 225 -0.48 -9.42 -8.37
CA VAL A 225 -0.61 -10.13 -9.66
C VAL A 225 -2.01 -9.93 -10.27
N PHE A 226 -3.06 -10.01 -9.45
CA PHE A 226 -4.43 -9.78 -9.92
C PHE A 226 -4.62 -8.35 -10.46
N SER A 227 -3.95 -7.36 -9.86
CA SER A 227 -4.01 -5.97 -10.32
C SER A 227 -3.36 -5.73 -11.68
N GLN A 228 -2.34 -6.50 -12.02
CA GLN A 228 -1.66 -6.41 -13.31
C GLN A 228 -2.37 -7.20 -14.41
N THR A 229 -2.98 -8.32 -14.04
CA THR A 229 -3.53 -9.29 -15.02
C THR A 229 -5.02 -9.17 -15.24
N SER A 230 -5.77 -8.68 -14.24
CA SER A 230 -7.24 -8.72 -14.25
C SER A 230 -7.86 -7.37 -13.93
N ASN A 231 -7.71 -6.85 -12.70
CA ASN A 231 -8.38 -5.61 -12.27
C ASN A 231 -7.38 -4.66 -11.57
N ARG A 232 -6.97 -3.60 -12.27
CA ARG A 232 -6.00 -2.60 -11.77
C ARG A 232 -6.41 -1.91 -10.47
N MET A 233 -7.70 -1.83 -10.19
CA MET A 233 -8.26 -1.20 -8.99
C MET A 233 -8.40 -2.17 -7.81
N TRP A 234 -7.97 -3.43 -7.95
CA TRP A 234 -8.06 -4.41 -6.87
C TRP A 234 -7.18 -4.03 -5.67
N ARG A 235 -7.79 -4.03 -4.48
CA ARG A 235 -7.13 -3.66 -3.22
C ARG A 235 -6.80 -4.86 -2.33
N LYS A 236 -7.76 -5.78 -2.20
CA LYS A 236 -7.82 -6.84 -1.19
C LYS A 236 -6.86 -8.01 -1.45
N THR A 237 -6.81 -8.97 -0.53
CA THR A 237 -6.24 -10.31 -0.77
C THR A 237 -7.06 -11.08 -1.82
N ARG A 238 -6.68 -12.33 -2.12
CA ARG A 238 -7.43 -13.23 -3.03
C ARG A 238 -8.06 -14.44 -2.35
N SER A 239 -8.23 -14.37 -1.03
CA SER A 239 -8.84 -15.44 -0.24
C SER A 239 -10.31 -15.69 -0.59
N LYS A 240 -10.71 -16.96 -0.68
CA LYS A 240 -12.09 -17.36 -0.95
C LYS A 240 -12.93 -17.27 0.33
N GLN A 241 -14.08 -16.62 0.24
CA GLN A 241 -14.98 -16.42 1.38
C GLN A 241 -16.05 -17.51 1.44
N SER A 242 -16.16 -18.19 2.58
CA SER A 242 -17.16 -19.25 2.76
C SER A 242 -18.57 -18.68 2.72
N GLY A 243 -19.42 -19.20 1.83
CA GLY A 243 -20.81 -18.74 1.69
C GLY A 243 -20.99 -17.42 0.96
N SER A 244 -19.95 -16.88 0.31
CA SER A 244 -20.04 -15.68 -0.53
C SER A 244 -19.39 -15.92 -1.90
N PHE A 245 -19.88 -15.21 -2.93
CA PHE A 245 -19.23 -15.16 -4.25
C PHE A 245 -18.10 -14.12 -4.31
N CYS A 246 -18.06 -13.20 -3.35
CA CYS A 246 -17.03 -12.16 -3.27
C CYS A 246 -15.71 -12.72 -2.74
N VAL A 247 -14.61 -12.10 -3.19
CA VAL A 247 -13.24 -12.56 -2.96
C VAL A 247 -12.46 -11.52 -2.17
N GLY A 248 -11.58 -12.01 -1.31
CA GLY A 248 -10.60 -11.20 -0.61
C GLY A 248 -11.13 -10.48 0.62
N VAL A 249 -10.18 -10.19 1.51
CA VAL A 249 -10.31 -9.40 2.73
C VAL A 249 -9.42 -8.16 2.58
N ASP A 250 -9.80 -7.05 3.20
CA ASP A 250 -8.89 -5.91 3.36
C ASP A 250 -7.79 -6.32 4.34
N PRO A 251 -6.54 -6.53 3.86
CA PRO A 251 -5.46 -6.98 4.73
C PRO A 251 -5.07 -5.96 5.80
N ASN A 252 -5.45 -4.68 5.66
CA ASN A 252 -5.26 -3.65 6.69
C ASN A 252 -6.54 -3.35 7.50
N ARG A 253 -7.48 -4.30 7.51
CA ARG A 253 -8.59 -4.41 8.50
C ARG A 253 -8.57 -5.75 9.24
N ASN A 254 -7.62 -6.62 8.91
CA ASN A 254 -7.58 -8.00 9.39
C ASN A 254 -6.76 -8.21 10.66
N TRP A 255 -6.05 -7.19 11.16
CA TRP A 255 -5.15 -7.33 12.30
C TRP A 255 -5.92 -7.37 13.64
N ASP A 256 -5.34 -8.01 14.65
CA ASP A 256 -5.93 -8.11 16.00
C ASP A 256 -5.76 -6.81 16.82
N ALA A 257 -6.33 -5.72 16.29
CA ALA A 257 -6.35 -4.39 16.92
C ALA A 257 -7.77 -3.81 16.81
N ASN A 258 -8.60 -4.12 17.83
CA ASN A 258 -10.04 -3.82 17.82
C ASN A 258 -10.74 -4.36 16.56
N PHE A 259 -10.38 -5.57 16.13
CA PHE A 259 -10.90 -6.24 14.94
C PHE A 259 -12.44 -6.21 14.87
N GLY A 260 -12.99 -5.88 13.69
CA GLY A 260 -14.44 -5.78 13.47
C GLY A 260 -15.10 -4.54 14.09
N GLY A 261 -14.30 -3.58 14.59
CA GLY A 261 -14.78 -2.29 15.09
C GLY A 261 -15.19 -1.32 13.97
N PRO A 262 -15.49 -0.05 14.34
CA PRO A 262 -15.82 0.99 13.36
C PRO A 262 -14.68 1.23 12.36
N GLY A 263 -15.05 1.54 11.11
CA GLY A 263 -14.11 1.78 10.03
C GLY A 263 -13.66 0.54 9.27
N ALA A 264 -14.32 -0.60 9.51
CA ALA A 264 -14.26 -1.81 8.69
C ALA A 264 -15.67 -2.30 8.36
N SER A 265 -15.80 -3.07 7.29
CA SER A 265 -17.07 -3.68 6.89
C SER A 265 -17.10 -5.16 7.23
N SER A 266 -18.28 -5.66 7.64
CA SER A 266 -18.54 -7.10 7.80
C SER A 266 -19.06 -7.76 6.53
N ASN A 267 -19.24 -7.00 5.45
CA ASN A 267 -19.72 -7.50 4.17
C ASN A 267 -18.55 -8.02 3.31
N PRO A 268 -18.52 -9.31 2.93
CA PRO A 268 -17.46 -9.88 2.10
C PRO A 268 -17.21 -9.18 0.74
N CYS A 269 -18.22 -8.47 0.23
CA CYS A 269 -18.13 -7.74 -1.04
C CYS A 269 -17.53 -6.35 -0.91
N SER A 270 -17.48 -5.80 0.31
CA SER A 270 -16.85 -4.50 0.55
C SER A 270 -15.33 -4.56 0.36
N ASP A 271 -14.76 -3.48 -0.17
CA ASP A 271 -13.31 -3.29 -0.23
C ASP A 271 -12.66 -3.06 1.14
N SER A 272 -13.45 -2.78 2.18
CA SER A 272 -13.00 -2.66 3.57
C SER A 272 -13.40 -3.86 4.45
N TYR A 273 -13.70 -5.00 3.83
CA TYR A 273 -14.10 -6.22 4.54
C TYR A 273 -13.01 -6.68 5.51
N HIS A 274 -13.32 -6.81 6.81
CA HIS A 274 -12.33 -7.18 7.83
C HIS A 274 -11.97 -8.68 7.83
N GLY A 275 -12.74 -9.54 7.17
CA GLY A 275 -12.53 -10.99 7.20
C GLY A 275 -13.30 -11.69 8.31
N PRO A 276 -13.26 -13.04 8.34
CA PRO A 276 -14.04 -13.83 9.30
C PRO A 276 -13.51 -13.80 10.75
N SER A 277 -12.22 -13.50 10.93
CA SER A 277 -11.55 -13.46 12.24
C SER A 277 -10.24 -12.66 12.13
N PRO A 278 -9.68 -12.14 13.23
CA PRO A 278 -8.39 -11.47 13.19
C PRO A 278 -7.29 -12.45 12.72
N ASN A 279 -6.39 -11.94 11.88
CA ASN A 279 -5.30 -12.66 11.23
C ASN A 279 -5.77 -13.88 10.42
N SER A 280 -6.97 -13.81 9.82
CA SER A 280 -7.48 -14.85 8.91
C SER A 280 -6.67 -14.93 7.61
N GLU A 281 -6.13 -13.80 7.17
CA GLU A 281 -5.33 -13.75 5.94
C GLU A 281 -3.94 -14.29 6.20
N VAL A 282 -3.52 -15.28 5.40
CA VAL A 282 -2.24 -15.97 5.61
C VAL A 282 -1.04 -15.02 5.44
N GLU A 283 -1.19 -14.00 4.60
CA GLU A 283 -0.21 -12.92 4.40
C GLU A 283 -0.02 -12.11 5.70
N VAL A 284 -1.12 -11.73 6.36
CA VAL A 284 -1.10 -11.02 7.65
C VAL A 284 -0.56 -11.93 8.74
N LYS A 285 -1.05 -13.18 8.80
CA LYS A 285 -0.62 -14.18 9.78
C LYS A 285 0.88 -14.47 9.72
N SER A 286 1.46 -14.53 8.51
CA SER A 286 2.89 -14.67 8.30
C SER A 286 3.71 -13.55 8.94
N ILE A 287 3.26 -12.29 8.80
CA ILE A 287 3.94 -11.15 9.44
C ILE A 287 3.78 -11.22 10.95
N VAL A 288 2.56 -11.48 11.45
CA VAL A 288 2.29 -11.62 12.89
C VAL A 288 3.18 -12.69 13.52
N ASP A 289 3.28 -13.86 12.90
CA ASP A 289 4.10 -14.97 13.38
C ASP A 289 5.60 -14.63 13.33
N PHE A 290 6.06 -14.00 12.26
CA PHE A 290 7.45 -13.56 12.11
C PHE A 290 7.84 -12.56 13.21
N ILE A 291 7.05 -11.49 13.38
CA ILE A 291 7.32 -10.42 14.35
C ILE A 291 7.32 -10.97 15.78
N LYS A 292 6.30 -11.78 16.14
CA LYS A 292 6.23 -12.42 17.47
C LYS A 292 7.38 -13.39 17.73
N SER A 293 7.80 -14.15 16.70
CA SER A 293 8.92 -15.09 16.81
C SER A 293 10.27 -14.35 16.92
N HIS A 294 10.43 -13.22 16.22
CA HIS A 294 11.63 -12.41 16.30
C HIS A 294 11.77 -11.72 17.67
N GLY A 295 10.66 -11.18 18.20
CA GLY A 295 10.57 -10.64 19.57
C GLY A 295 11.39 -9.37 19.86
N LYS A 296 12.21 -8.89 18.91
CA LYS A 296 13.08 -7.72 19.07
C LYS A 296 12.87 -6.63 18.01
N VAL A 297 11.70 -6.58 17.39
CA VAL A 297 11.36 -5.51 16.45
C VAL A 297 11.05 -4.24 17.24
N LYS A 298 11.70 -3.13 16.87
CA LYS A 298 11.63 -1.83 17.56
C LYS A 298 10.87 -0.77 16.77
N ALA A 299 10.79 -0.92 15.46
CA ALA A 299 9.94 -0.09 14.61
C ALA A 299 9.19 -0.94 13.59
N PHE A 300 7.96 -0.52 13.30
CA PHE A 300 7.11 -1.11 12.27
C PHE A 300 6.65 0.01 11.34
N ILE A 301 7.08 -0.03 10.09
CA ILE A 301 6.74 0.99 9.10
C ILE A 301 6.02 0.31 7.94
N THR A 302 4.84 0.80 7.58
CA THR A 302 4.08 0.29 6.44
C THR A 302 3.88 1.41 5.40
N LEU A 303 4.11 1.09 4.13
CA LEU A 303 3.98 2.02 3.02
C LEU A 303 2.69 1.78 2.24
N HIS A 304 1.87 2.82 2.16
CA HIS A 304 0.62 2.91 1.41
C HIS A 304 0.68 4.04 0.38
N SER A 305 -0.30 4.08 -0.52
CA SER A 305 -0.62 5.30 -1.26
C SER A 305 -2.13 5.43 -1.41
N TYR A 306 -2.70 6.61 -1.59
CA TYR A 306 -2.09 7.93 -1.71
C TYR A 306 -2.73 8.88 -0.70
N SER A 307 -2.07 10.00 -0.41
CA SER A 307 -2.65 11.21 0.22
C SER A 307 -1.56 12.14 0.78
N GLN A 308 -0.28 11.74 0.74
CA GLN A 308 0.84 12.43 1.39
C GLN A 308 0.60 12.61 2.90
N LEU A 309 0.45 11.49 3.60
CA LEU A 309 0.25 11.44 5.05
C LEU A 309 1.39 10.67 5.72
N LEU A 310 1.80 11.11 6.90
CA LEU A 310 2.67 10.33 7.78
C LEU A 310 1.98 10.19 9.13
N MET A 311 1.49 8.98 9.38
CA MET A 311 0.58 8.69 10.46
C MET A 311 1.22 7.76 11.48
N PHE A 312 0.67 7.80 12.69
CA PHE A 312 0.99 6.89 13.79
C PHE A 312 -0.31 6.50 14.52
N PRO A 313 -0.28 5.53 15.45
CA PRO A 313 -1.48 5.13 16.19
C PRO A 313 -2.17 6.29 16.93
N TYR A 314 -3.47 6.23 17.19
CA TYR A 314 -4.36 5.11 16.87
C TYR A 314 -5.28 5.40 15.67
N GLY A 315 -5.67 4.34 14.96
CA GLY A 315 -6.74 4.32 13.96
C GLY A 315 -8.08 3.87 14.54
N TYR A 316 -8.10 2.77 15.30
CA TYR A 316 -9.35 2.19 15.78
C TYR A 316 -10.03 2.99 16.89
N LYS A 317 -9.26 3.84 17.58
CA LYS A 317 -9.72 4.78 18.61
C LYS A 317 -9.08 6.14 18.35
N CYS A 318 -9.79 7.21 18.70
CA CYS A 318 -9.34 8.59 18.49
C CYS A 318 -8.68 9.18 19.75
N ALA A 319 -8.31 8.31 20.69
CA ALA A 319 -7.49 8.66 21.84
C ALA A 319 -6.01 8.73 21.43
N LYS A 320 -5.26 9.61 22.09
CA LYS A 320 -3.81 9.71 21.89
C LYS A 320 -3.10 8.46 22.43
N PRO A 321 -2.10 7.90 21.73
CA PRO A 321 -1.21 6.90 22.30
C PRO A 321 -0.39 7.48 23.46
N ASP A 322 0.12 6.61 24.32
CA ASP A 322 0.92 7.01 25.48
C ASP A 322 2.17 7.79 25.06
N ASP A 323 2.76 7.41 23.93
CA ASP A 323 3.96 8.03 23.35
C ASP A 323 3.67 9.18 22.37
N PHE A 324 2.46 9.75 22.38
CA PHE A 324 2.00 10.72 21.37
C PHE A 324 3.01 11.85 21.08
N ASN A 325 3.58 12.48 22.11
CA ASN A 325 4.47 13.63 21.90
C ASN A 325 5.75 13.24 21.15
N GLU A 326 6.31 12.06 21.47
CA GLU A 326 7.54 11.59 20.81
C GLU A 326 7.25 11.11 19.39
N LEU A 327 6.15 10.38 19.18
CA LEU A 327 5.74 9.93 17.85
C LEU A 327 5.44 11.11 16.92
N ASP A 328 4.74 12.13 17.42
CA ASP A 328 4.48 13.36 16.66
C ASP A 328 5.79 14.08 16.34
N GLU A 329 6.70 14.27 17.30
CA GLU A 329 7.99 14.92 17.04
C GLU A 329 8.81 14.19 15.97
N VAL A 330 8.91 12.86 16.07
CA VAL A 330 9.61 12.02 15.07
C VAL A 330 8.96 12.15 13.70
N ALA A 331 7.63 12.04 13.62
CA ALA A 331 6.91 12.15 12.35
C ALA A 331 7.02 13.54 11.73
N GLN A 332 6.95 14.61 12.53
CA GLN A 332 7.15 15.99 12.06
C GLN A 332 8.55 16.18 11.49
N ARG A 333 9.59 15.68 12.18
CA ARG A 333 10.97 15.73 11.66
C ARG A 333 11.11 14.94 10.36
N ALA A 334 10.54 13.74 10.29
CA ALA A 334 10.58 12.91 9.08
C ALA A 334 9.87 13.58 7.89
N ALA A 335 8.69 14.16 8.11
CA ALA A 335 7.95 14.91 7.09
C ALA A 335 8.72 16.17 6.63
N GLN A 336 9.40 16.87 7.55
CA GLN A 336 10.26 18.00 7.20
C GLN A 336 11.48 17.57 6.39
N SER A 337 12.12 16.45 6.73
CA SER A 337 13.25 15.88 5.98
C SER A 337 12.83 15.51 4.55
N LEU A 338 11.69 14.83 4.40
CA LEU A 338 11.10 14.49 3.10
C LEU A 338 10.85 15.75 2.26
N LYS A 339 10.18 16.75 2.85
CA LYS A 339 9.81 18.00 2.16
C LYS A 339 11.01 18.76 1.58
N ARG A 340 12.20 18.65 2.19
CA ARG A 340 13.40 19.39 1.74
C ARG A 340 13.84 19.03 0.31
N LEU A 341 13.53 17.84 -0.18
CA LEU A 341 14.04 17.38 -1.48
C LEU A 341 13.23 17.94 -2.65
N HIS A 342 11.91 17.84 -2.60
CA HIS A 342 11.02 18.22 -3.71
C HIS A 342 9.89 19.19 -3.32
N GLY A 343 9.84 19.63 -2.06
CA GLY A 343 8.78 20.52 -1.56
C GLY A 343 7.47 19.80 -1.22
N THR A 344 7.40 18.48 -1.37
CA THR A 344 6.22 17.66 -1.10
C THR A 344 5.81 17.78 0.36
N SER A 345 4.57 18.19 0.60
CA SER A 345 4.07 18.45 1.94
C SER A 345 3.24 17.28 2.43
N TYR A 346 3.61 16.74 3.58
CA TYR A 346 2.89 15.65 4.25
C TYR A 346 2.11 16.19 5.45
N LYS A 347 0.88 15.70 5.65
CA LYS A 347 0.11 15.92 6.88
C LYS A 347 0.51 14.84 7.90
N VAL A 348 0.74 15.26 9.14
CA VAL A 348 1.22 14.39 10.24
C VAL A 348 0.18 14.31 11.36
N GLY A 349 0.07 13.13 11.99
CA GLY A 349 -0.73 12.93 13.19
C GLY A 349 -1.29 11.51 13.35
N PRO A 350 -2.12 11.26 14.38
CA PRO A 350 -2.78 9.97 14.57
C PRO A 350 -3.69 9.61 13.40
N ILE A 351 -3.77 8.33 13.03
CA ILE A 351 -4.64 7.84 11.94
C ILE A 351 -6.06 8.40 12.07
N CYS A 352 -6.75 8.19 13.21
CA CYS A 352 -8.15 8.64 13.35
C CYS A 352 -8.31 10.17 13.09
N SER A 353 -7.33 10.98 13.49
CA SER A 353 -7.40 12.43 13.33
C SER A 353 -7.02 12.92 11.93
N VAL A 354 -6.12 12.21 11.25
CA VAL A 354 -5.57 12.64 9.97
C VAL A 354 -6.42 12.14 8.80
N ILE A 355 -6.91 10.90 8.88
CA ILE A 355 -7.69 10.24 7.84
C ILE A 355 -9.16 10.02 8.29
N TYR A 356 -9.41 9.01 9.12
CA TYR A 356 -10.70 8.62 9.71
C TYR A 356 -10.49 7.45 10.69
N GLN A 357 -11.51 7.13 11.49
CA GLN A 357 -11.47 5.97 12.39
C GLN A 357 -11.47 4.66 11.60
N ALA A 358 -10.45 3.81 11.81
CA ALA A 358 -10.27 2.56 11.07
C ALA A 358 -9.79 1.44 12.02
N SER A 359 -10.57 0.36 12.15
CA SER A 359 -10.22 -0.78 12.99
C SER A 359 -9.35 -1.83 12.31
N GLY A 360 -8.56 -2.59 13.08
CA GLY A 360 -7.82 -3.74 12.56
C GLY A 360 -6.63 -3.39 11.67
N GLY A 361 -6.03 -2.22 11.87
CA GLY A 361 -4.85 -1.76 11.13
C GLY A 361 -3.53 -2.32 11.67
N SER A 362 -2.54 -2.46 10.80
CA SER A 362 -1.23 -3.05 11.10
C SER A 362 -0.45 -2.29 12.18
N ILE A 363 -0.39 -0.96 12.08
CA ILE A 363 0.40 -0.16 13.03
C ILE A 363 -0.26 -0.02 14.41
N ASP A 364 -1.59 -0.14 14.49
CA ASP A 364 -2.29 -0.21 15.77
C ASP A 364 -1.96 -1.53 16.48
N TRP A 365 -1.96 -2.65 15.75
CA TRP A 365 -1.55 -3.96 16.26
C TRP A 365 -0.08 -3.97 16.69
N ALA A 366 0.81 -3.41 15.87
CA ALA A 366 2.24 -3.37 16.18
C ALA A 366 2.51 -2.56 17.45
N TYR A 367 1.83 -1.41 17.61
CA TYR A 367 1.93 -0.58 18.80
C TYR A 367 1.34 -1.24 20.04
N ASP A 368 0.16 -1.85 19.95
CA ASP A 368 -0.46 -2.58 21.06
C ASP A 368 0.36 -3.83 21.47
N LEU A 369 1.17 -4.39 20.55
CA LEU A 369 2.16 -5.45 20.84
C LEU A 369 3.40 -4.92 21.59
N GLY A 370 3.62 -3.60 21.62
CA GLY A 370 4.77 -2.95 22.27
C GLY A 370 5.84 -2.42 21.30
N ILE A 371 5.59 -2.41 19.99
CA ILE A 371 6.49 -1.79 19.00
C ILE A 371 6.18 -0.29 18.95
N LYS A 372 6.83 0.48 19.81
CA LYS A 372 6.60 1.92 19.99
C LYS A 372 6.61 2.71 18.69
N TYR A 373 7.63 2.55 17.86
CA TYR A 373 7.80 3.31 16.63
C TYR A 373 7.03 2.67 15.46
N SER A 374 5.70 2.74 15.54
CA SER A 374 4.78 2.24 14.51
C SER A 374 4.25 3.38 13.65
N PHE A 375 4.60 3.40 12.35
CA PHE A 375 4.26 4.49 11.43
C PHE A 375 3.67 3.96 10.11
N ALA A 376 2.72 4.70 9.55
CA ALA A 376 2.16 4.45 8.23
C ALA A 376 2.41 5.66 7.32
N PHE A 377 2.97 5.43 6.14
CA PHE A 377 3.09 6.44 5.09
C PHE A 377 1.97 6.27 4.09
N GLU A 378 1.28 7.35 3.72
CA GLU A 378 0.50 7.44 2.49
C GLU A 378 1.30 8.29 1.52
N LEU A 379 1.87 7.65 0.49
CA LEU A 379 2.78 8.28 -0.45
C LEU A 379 2.06 9.24 -1.41
N ARG A 380 2.76 9.68 -2.46
CA ARG A 380 2.18 10.52 -3.51
C ARG A 380 1.02 9.82 -4.23
N ASP A 381 0.09 10.58 -4.80
CA ASP A 381 -0.05 12.05 -4.73
C ASP A 381 -1.19 12.45 -3.77
N THR A 382 -1.92 13.53 -4.07
CA THR A 382 -3.07 13.98 -3.29
C THR A 382 -4.40 13.77 -4.00
N GLY A 383 -4.41 13.09 -5.15
CA GLY A 383 -5.63 12.72 -5.88
C GLY A 383 -5.52 12.81 -7.40
N TYR A 384 -4.68 13.71 -7.94
CA TYR A 384 -4.64 14.00 -9.37
C TYR A 384 -4.43 12.74 -10.24
N TYR A 385 -3.51 11.87 -9.83
CA TYR A 385 -3.35 10.53 -10.38
C TYR A 385 -3.84 9.44 -9.42
N GLY A 386 -3.83 9.70 -8.11
CA GLY A 386 -4.22 8.72 -7.11
C GLY A 386 -3.37 7.45 -7.19
N PHE A 387 -4.02 6.31 -7.45
CA PHE A 387 -3.33 5.02 -7.58
C PHE A 387 -2.60 4.82 -8.93
N LEU A 388 -2.85 5.68 -9.92
CA LEU A 388 -2.28 5.62 -11.27
C LEU A 388 -1.13 6.63 -11.45
N LEU A 389 -0.28 6.74 -10.42
CA LEU A 389 0.84 7.67 -10.40
C LEU A 389 1.80 7.36 -11.57
N PRO A 390 2.18 8.33 -12.42
CA PRO A 390 3.05 8.07 -13.57
C PRO A 390 4.43 7.54 -13.14
N ALA A 391 5.03 6.64 -13.94
CA ALA A 391 6.29 5.98 -13.58
C ALA A 391 7.44 6.98 -13.33
N LYS A 392 7.44 8.12 -14.05
CA LYS A 392 8.39 9.22 -13.84
C LYS A 392 8.39 9.82 -12.42
N GLN A 393 7.36 9.58 -11.61
CA GLN A 393 7.27 10.02 -10.22
C GLN A 393 7.73 8.95 -9.20
N ILE A 394 8.07 7.73 -9.64
CA ILE A 394 8.56 6.67 -8.74
C ILE A 394 9.86 7.12 -8.05
N LEU A 395 10.87 7.54 -8.82
CA LEU A 395 12.16 7.96 -8.25
C LEU A 395 12.02 9.18 -7.32
N PRO A 396 11.35 10.29 -7.71
CA PRO A 396 11.11 11.40 -6.79
C PRO A 396 10.38 10.99 -5.50
N THR A 397 9.41 10.06 -5.60
CA THR A 397 8.67 9.56 -4.43
C THR A 397 9.59 8.74 -3.53
N ALA A 398 10.39 7.84 -4.10
CA ALA A 398 11.29 7.00 -3.34
C ALA A 398 12.43 7.80 -2.67
N GLU A 399 13.03 8.74 -3.40
CA GLU A 399 14.12 9.59 -2.90
C GLU A 399 13.68 10.48 -1.74
N GLU A 400 12.51 11.11 -1.81
CA GLU A 400 12.03 11.95 -0.70
C GLU A 400 11.58 11.09 0.49
N THR A 401 10.90 9.97 0.23
CA THR A 401 10.44 9.05 1.27
C THR A 401 11.61 8.46 2.04
N TRP A 402 12.73 8.18 1.37
CA TRP A 402 13.96 7.73 1.99
C TRP A 402 14.48 8.68 3.07
N LEU A 403 14.39 9.99 2.87
CA LEU A 403 14.80 10.96 3.89
C LEU A 403 13.90 10.89 5.13
N GLY A 404 12.60 10.66 4.93
CA GLY A 404 11.65 10.41 6.01
C GLY A 404 11.96 9.11 6.76
N LEU A 405 12.13 8.01 6.03
CA LEU A 405 12.49 6.70 6.59
C LEU A 405 13.80 6.77 7.37
N LYS A 406 14.85 7.36 6.78
CA LYS A 406 16.16 7.52 7.42
C LYS A 406 16.05 8.29 8.75
N THR A 407 15.25 9.36 8.78
CA THR A 407 15.00 10.13 10.01
C THR A 407 14.39 9.27 11.12
N ILE A 408 13.39 8.44 10.78
CA ILE A 408 12.76 7.52 11.73
C ILE A 408 13.78 6.47 12.21
N MET A 409 14.50 5.84 11.28
CA MET A 409 15.47 4.78 11.59
C MET A 409 16.62 5.29 12.47
N GLU A 410 17.11 6.52 12.23
CA GLU A 410 18.10 7.17 13.10
C GLU A 410 17.56 7.39 14.52
N HIS A 411 16.30 7.84 14.65
CA HIS A 411 15.69 8.00 15.97
C HIS A 411 15.59 6.66 16.71
N VAL A 412 15.19 5.59 16.02
CA VAL A 412 15.09 4.23 16.59
C VAL A 412 16.46 3.73 17.06
N ARG A 413 17.52 3.95 16.28
CA ARG A 413 18.90 3.61 16.65
C ARG A 413 19.32 4.29 17.95
N ASP A 414 18.98 5.57 18.08
CA ASP A 414 19.41 6.40 19.22
C ASP A 414 18.52 6.19 20.46
N HIS A 415 17.33 5.59 20.31
CA HIS A 415 16.35 5.36 21.37
C HIS A 415 15.80 3.91 21.33
N PRO A 416 16.62 2.89 21.69
CA PRO A 416 16.34 1.48 21.41
C PRO A 416 15.31 0.80 22.33
N TYR A 417 14.68 1.53 23.26
CA TYR A 417 13.82 0.97 24.31
C TYR A 417 12.47 0.48 23.76
#